data_AF-A0A9E4CVJ8-F1
#
_entry.id   AF-A0A9E4CVJ8-F1
#
_cell.length_a   1.000
_cell.length_b   1.000
_cell.length_c   1.000
_cell.angle_alpha   90.00
_cell.angle_beta   90.00
_cell.angle_gamma   90.00
#
_symmetry.space_group_name_H-M   'P 1'
#
loop_
_entity.id
_entity.type
_entity.pdbx_description
1 polymer ?
#
loop_
_entity_poly.entity_id
_entity_poly.type
_entity_poly.pdbx_seq_one_letter_code
_entity_poly.pdbx_strand_id
1 'polypeptide(L)'
;MIEGGVAGSNALQLASQRRSTAERLATEAAWLERVAADLRLMAGQLDNLPPAYAVLHDLTLPGSKGTVDHMVVGPGGAFLVVTRRYADAISFRDGHLWAGQHQLHGDLDTARVEATLMTQLLGSPVVPVLAFLDAVLPAAAPQAIDGVLVCSGATVTRVITRASHTLLTSPQVADVVERALPLLHSPGTVVRAVSAKGVSADPAPDTSVRPVMPHEDPRIAMRASAGERLPQPPPDEDDEEVPAGRRRHLALGRRRQRGTPRADAVDAVDGAGGAGGGADAAVGAPATAAASAVAAPAAAPVPQPAAMPAAAPRPAADPGTSMLPATRAAGDRPHRPWMRSLRTVAVAIAVLSVVGLAVGTLSHVVWSNWIDGPADTAATGATDPPGSAVDGAAVTTIPLGGVDGEGALQGQVPEPHFTPICPGGGAGWTLDPMWPGNLPGVVSYDVELGQVDGSWTWMGTLTGPADPADPTPQAASLRGLPASTVWTVRLVAVDSEGGRTVGPPAAVAAPPQGC
;
A
#
# COMPACT_ATOMS: atom_id res chain seq x y z
N MET A 1 3.52 -45.85 -29.98
CA MET A 1 3.16 -46.43 -28.66
C MET A 1 2.47 -45.29 -27.92
N ILE A 2 1.14 -45.32 -27.83
CA ILE A 2 0.37 -44.29 -27.14
C ILE A 2 0.31 -44.76 -25.69
N GLU A 3 1.04 -44.10 -24.80
CA GLU A 3 0.91 -44.35 -23.36
C GLU A 3 -0.50 -43.95 -22.96
N GLY A 4 -1.34 -44.95 -22.64
CA GLY A 4 -2.68 -44.70 -22.15
C GLY A 4 -2.60 -43.91 -20.85
N GLY A 5 -3.22 -42.72 -20.82
CA GLY A 5 -3.26 -41.90 -19.61
C GLY A 5 -3.85 -42.68 -18.43
N VAL A 6 -3.23 -42.57 -17.25
CA VAL A 6 -3.72 -43.19 -16.02
C VAL A 6 -5.05 -42.55 -15.65
N ALA A 7 -6.13 -43.34 -15.58
CA ALA A 7 -7.43 -42.86 -15.14
C ALA A 7 -7.31 -42.18 -13.77
N GLY A 8 -7.82 -40.95 -13.66
CA GLY A 8 -7.77 -40.15 -12.43
C GLY A 8 -6.56 -39.23 -12.27
N SER A 9 -5.59 -39.24 -13.18
CA SER A 9 -4.42 -38.34 -13.13
C SER A 9 -4.80 -36.85 -13.11
N ASN A 10 -5.79 -36.45 -13.92
CA ASN A 10 -6.31 -35.07 -13.94
C ASN A 10 -6.95 -34.69 -12.59
N ALA A 11 -7.76 -35.58 -11.99
CA ALA A 11 -8.39 -35.32 -10.70
C ALA A 11 -7.35 -35.18 -9.57
N LEU A 12 -6.31 -36.01 -9.58
CA LEU A 12 -5.18 -35.90 -8.63
C LEU A 12 -4.39 -34.61 -8.81
N GLN A 13 -4.13 -34.19 -10.05
CA GLN A 13 -3.45 -32.93 -10.34
C GLN A 13 -4.26 -31.72 -9.85
N LEU A 14 -5.57 -31.70 -10.14
CA LEU A 14 -6.46 -30.65 -9.65
C LEU A 14 -6.50 -30.62 -8.11
N ALA A 15 -6.60 -31.78 -7.45
CA ALA A 15 -6.55 -31.86 -5.99
C ALA A 15 -5.22 -31.33 -5.44
N SER A 16 -4.10 -31.64 -6.07
CA SER A 16 -2.78 -31.12 -5.69
C SER A 16 -2.70 -29.60 -5.83
N GLN A 17 -3.22 -29.04 -6.92
CA GLN A 17 -3.26 -27.58 -7.13
C GLN A 17 -4.15 -26.86 -6.10
N ARG A 18 -5.28 -27.48 -5.73
CA ARG A 18 -6.16 -26.93 -4.69
C ARG A 18 -5.49 -26.93 -3.31
N ARG A 19 -4.75 -27.99 -2.97
CA ARG A 19 -3.98 -28.07 -1.72
C ARG A 19 -2.88 -27.01 -1.66
N SER A 20 -2.09 -26.84 -2.72
CA SER A 20 -1.03 -25.81 -2.74
C SER A 20 -1.60 -24.38 -2.65
N THR A 21 -2.75 -24.14 -3.29
CA THR A 21 -3.46 -22.86 -3.15
C THR A 21 -3.94 -22.63 -1.72
N ALA A 22 -4.52 -23.65 -1.08
CA ALA A 22 -4.98 -23.58 0.30
C ALA A 22 -3.82 -23.32 1.28
N GLU A 23 -2.68 -23.99 1.11
CA GLU A 23 -1.47 -23.79 1.93
C GLU A 23 -0.92 -22.36 1.81
N ARG A 24 -0.92 -21.79 0.59
CA ARG A 24 -0.51 -20.40 0.38
C ARG A 24 -1.44 -19.42 1.10
N LEU A 25 -2.75 -19.60 0.94
CA LEU A 25 -3.75 -18.74 1.61
C LEU A 25 -3.69 -18.87 3.13
N ALA A 26 -3.45 -20.07 3.67
CA ALA A 26 -3.28 -20.27 5.10
C ALA A 26 -2.03 -19.56 5.63
N THR A 27 -0.94 -19.57 4.88
CA THR A 27 0.30 -18.85 5.22
C THR A 27 0.09 -17.33 5.22
N GLU A 28 -0.64 -16.83 4.22
CA GLU A 28 -1.01 -15.41 4.09
C GLU A 28 -1.93 -14.96 5.24
N ALA A 29 -2.97 -15.74 5.55
CA ALA A 29 -3.87 -15.47 6.66
C ALA A 29 -3.11 -15.41 8.00
N ALA A 30 -2.23 -16.37 8.27
CA ALA A 30 -1.41 -16.37 9.48
C ALA A 30 -0.45 -15.17 9.56
N TRP A 31 0.01 -14.64 8.40
CA TRP A 31 0.78 -13.41 8.36
C TRP A 31 -0.09 -12.18 8.68
N LEU A 32 -1.28 -12.07 8.09
CA LEU A 32 -2.24 -11.00 8.37
C LEU A 32 -2.69 -10.99 9.84
N GLU A 33 -2.92 -12.16 10.45
CA GLU A 33 -3.27 -12.27 11.86
C GLU A 33 -2.16 -11.72 12.78
N ARG A 34 -0.88 -11.97 12.45
CA ARG A 34 0.25 -11.38 13.17
C ARG A 34 0.31 -9.87 13.02
N VAL A 35 0.12 -9.36 11.80
CA VAL A 35 0.04 -7.90 11.55
C VAL A 35 -1.10 -7.29 12.39
N ALA A 36 -2.29 -7.90 12.36
CA ALA A 36 -3.42 -7.43 13.15
C ALA A 36 -3.17 -7.47 14.67
N ALA A 37 -2.44 -8.47 15.17
CA ALA A 37 -2.04 -8.53 16.58
C ALA A 37 -1.08 -7.38 16.93
N ASP A 38 -0.13 -7.07 16.06
CA ASP A 38 0.80 -5.96 16.22
C ASP A 38 0.09 -4.60 16.24
N LEU A 39 -0.84 -4.37 15.33
CA LEU A 39 -1.64 -3.14 15.31
C LEU A 39 -2.47 -2.97 16.59
N ARG A 40 -3.05 -4.06 17.13
CA ARG A 40 -3.78 -4.02 18.41
C ARG A 40 -2.87 -3.70 19.59
N LEU A 41 -1.65 -4.24 19.60
CA LEU A 41 -0.66 -3.94 20.65
C LEU A 41 -0.27 -2.46 20.63
N MET A 42 -0.02 -1.89 19.44
CA MET A 42 0.28 -0.46 19.30
C MET A 42 -0.92 0.40 19.67
N ALA A 43 -2.14 0.04 19.26
CA ALA A 43 -3.36 0.72 19.66
C ALA A 43 -3.48 0.79 21.20
N GLY A 44 -3.20 -0.31 21.90
CA GLY A 44 -3.15 -0.33 23.37
C GLY A 44 -2.07 0.57 23.99
N GLN A 45 -0.96 0.84 23.29
CA GLN A 45 0.02 1.85 23.73
C GLN A 45 -0.54 3.27 23.55
N LEU A 46 -1.19 3.53 22.41
CA LEU A 46 -1.80 4.83 22.08
C LEU A 46 -3.00 5.17 22.97
N ASP A 47 -3.69 4.17 23.54
CA ASP A 47 -4.74 4.38 24.55
C ASP A 47 -4.26 5.10 25.82
N ASN A 48 -2.95 5.15 26.05
CA ASN A 48 -2.34 5.90 27.16
C ASN A 48 -2.13 7.39 26.85
N LEU A 49 -2.48 7.85 25.64
CA LEU A 49 -2.45 9.28 25.31
C LEU A 49 -3.45 10.07 26.19
N PRO A 50 -3.12 11.33 26.53
CA PRO A 50 -4.04 12.18 27.27
C PRO A 50 -5.40 12.34 26.56
N PRO A 51 -6.50 12.60 27.29
CA PRO A 51 -7.85 12.71 26.70
C PRO A 51 -8.03 13.79 25.62
N ALA A 52 -7.11 14.73 25.52
CA ALA A 52 -7.09 15.78 24.48
C ALA A 52 -6.65 15.26 23.10
N TYR A 53 -6.18 14.02 23.00
CA TYR A 53 -5.79 13.39 21.75
C TYR A 53 -6.91 12.47 21.25
N ALA A 54 -7.13 12.49 19.93
CA ALA A 54 -7.95 11.54 19.20
C ALA A 54 -7.05 10.56 18.45
N VAL A 55 -7.45 9.29 18.44
CA VAL A 55 -6.73 8.23 17.73
C VAL A 55 -7.67 7.56 16.74
N LEU A 56 -7.28 7.59 15.47
CA LEU A 56 -7.96 6.92 14.37
C LEU A 56 -7.08 5.75 13.95
N HIS A 57 -7.66 4.57 13.79
CA HIS A 57 -6.94 3.38 13.36
C HIS A 57 -7.42 2.95 11.97
N ASP A 58 -6.53 2.30 11.22
CA ASP A 58 -6.86 1.63 9.95
C ASP A 58 -7.46 2.60 8.90
N LEU A 59 -6.66 3.58 8.49
CA LEU A 59 -7.07 4.58 7.49
C LEU A 59 -6.66 4.14 6.09
N THR A 60 -7.58 4.17 5.13
CA THR A 60 -7.30 4.01 3.71
C THR A 60 -6.95 5.36 3.10
N LEU A 61 -5.72 5.50 2.59
CA LEU A 61 -5.23 6.73 2.02
C LEU A 61 -5.33 6.70 0.48
N PRO A 62 -6.15 7.56 -0.16
CA PRO A 62 -6.23 7.63 -1.61
C PRO A 62 -4.86 7.88 -2.23
N GLY A 63 -4.49 7.04 -3.21
CA GLY A 63 -3.18 7.10 -3.86
C GLY A 63 -2.04 6.39 -3.12
N SER A 64 -2.27 5.87 -1.91
CA SER A 64 -1.36 4.90 -1.28
C SER A 64 -1.69 3.47 -1.73
N LYS A 65 -0.69 2.58 -1.67
CA LYS A 65 -0.86 1.15 -1.92
C LYS A 65 -1.37 0.37 -0.70
N GLY A 66 -1.53 1.02 0.44
CA GLY A 66 -1.86 0.36 1.70
C GLY A 66 -2.68 1.23 2.65
N THR A 67 -3.00 0.63 3.79
CA THR A 67 -3.64 1.27 4.93
C THR A 67 -2.59 1.91 5.83
N VAL A 68 -2.92 3.06 6.38
CA VAL A 68 -2.18 3.72 7.45
C VAL A 68 -2.63 3.13 8.77
N ASP A 69 -1.68 2.65 9.56
CA ASP A 69 -1.95 1.93 10.80
C ASP A 69 -2.73 2.81 11.79
N HIS A 70 -2.17 3.97 12.15
CA HIS A 70 -2.80 4.91 13.08
C HIS A 70 -2.54 6.36 12.72
N MET A 71 -3.53 7.21 12.96
CA MET A 71 -3.42 8.65 12.97
C MET A 71 -3.77 9.20 14.35
N VAL A 72 -2.93 10.08 14.87
CA VAL A 72 -3.11 10.72 16.18
C VAL A 72 -3.21 12.22 15.99
N VAL A 73 -4.25 12.84 16.55
CA VAL A 73 -4.47 14.28 16.48
C VAL A 73 -4.67 14.82 17.88
N GLY A 74 -3.91 15.83 18.27
CA GLY A 74 -4.10 16.49 19.56
C GLY A 74 -3.44 17.86 19.62
N PRO A 75 -3.28 18.45 20.83
CA PRO A 75 -2.79 19.82 20.96
C PRO A 75 -1.39 20.07 20.39
N GLY A 76 -0.55 19.03 20.27
CA GLY A 76 0.79 19.12 19.67
C GLY A 76 0.82 19.03 18.15
N GLY A 77 -0.31 18.71 17.50
CA GLY A 77 -0.41 18.54 16.06
C GLY A 77 -1.01 17.19 15.65
N ALA A 78 -0.85 16.85 14.36
CA ALA A 78 -1.25 15.57 13.79
C ALA A 78 -0.03 14.69 13.48
N PHE A 79 -0.14 13.39 13.78
CA PHE A 79 0.91 12.41 13.64
C PHE A 79 0.38 11.18 12.91
N LEU A 80 1.18 10.66 11.98
CA LEU A 80 0.92 9.38 11.31
C LEU A 80 1.87 8.34 11.90
N VAL A 81 1.34 7.31 12.55
CA VAL A 81 2.14 6.29 13.21
C VAL A 81 2.13 5.03 12.36
N VAL A 82 3.30 4.68 11.81
CA VAL A 82 3.56 3.41 11.14
C VAL A 82 4.15 2.44 12.14
N THR A 83 3.55 1.27 12.27
CA THR A 83 3.96 0.21 13.18
C THR A 83 4.80 -0.81 12.44
N ARG A 84 5.94 -1.17 13.03
CA ARG A 84 6.77 -2.26 12.53
C ARG A 84 7.25 -3.16 13.65
N ARG A 85 7.37 -4.45 13.36
CA ARG A 85 8.03 -5.44 14.21
C ARG A 85 9.07 -6.16 13.38
N TYR A 86 10.29 -6.24 13.90
CA TYR A 86 11.36 -7.04 13.32
C TYR A 86 11.79 -8.11 14.32
N ALA A 87 12.19 -9.27 13.80
CA ALA A 87 12.75 -10.33 14.63
C ALA A 87 14.18 -9.98 15.10
N ASP A 88 14.90 -9.22 14.28
CA ASP A 88 16.27 -8.78 14.57
C ASP A 88 16.30 -7.50 15.39
N ALA A 89 17.40 -7.33 16.14
CA ALA A 89 17.67 -6.10 16.87
C ALA A 89 17.82 -4.91 15.90
N ILE A 90 17.26 -3.76 16.30
CA ILE A 90 17.42 -2.51 15.57
C ILE A 90 18.77 -1.89 15.92
N SER A 91 19.55 -1.54 14.91
CA SER A 91 20.84 -0.85 15.05
C SER A 91 20.87 0.43 14.21
N PHE A 92 21.70 1.39 14.63
CA PHE A 92 21.94 2.62 13.89
C PHE A 92 23.41 2.69 13.52
N ARG A 93 23.70 2.62 12.22
CA ARG A 93 25.07 2.63 11.68
C ARG A 93 25.09 3.36 10.35
N ASP A 94 26.17 4.11 10.12
CA ASP A 94 26.39 4.89 8.89
C ASP A 94 25.23 5.85 8.57
N GLY A 95 24.59 6.42 9.60
CA GLY A 95 23.45 7.33 9.45
C GLY A 95 22.11 6.66 9.15
N HIS A 96 22.03 5.33 9.15
CA HIS A 96 20.83 4.59 8.80
C HIS A 96 20.39 3.62 9.88
N LEU A 97 19.08 3.33 9.91
CA LEU A 97 18.51 2.24 10.72
C LEU A 97 18.60 0.91 9.99
N TRP A 98 18.84 -0.13 10.77
CA TRP A 98 18.96 -1.51 10.30
C TRP A 98 18.23 -2.46 11.24
N ALA A 99 17.49 -3.42 10.69
CA ALA A 99 17.06 -4.62 11.39
C ALA A 99 17.94 -5.78 10.93
N GLY A 100 18.91 -6.20 11.74
CA GLY A 100 19.89 -7.20 11.34
C GLY A 100 20.72 -6.73 10.13
N GLN A 101 20.52 -7.36 8.97
CA GLN A 101 21.16 -6.99 7.70
C GLN A 101 20.25 -6.18 6.76
N HIS A 102 19.00 -5.92 7.17
CA HIS A 102 18.04 -5.19 6.36
C HIS A 102 18.05 -3.71 6.73
N GLN A 103 18.33 -2.83 5.76
CA GLN A 103 18.29 -1.39 5.95
C GLN A 103 16.84 -0.89 5.90
N LEU A 104 16.44 -0.05 6.86
CA LEU A 104 15.06 0.40 7.03
C LEU A 104 14.74 1.73 6.33
N HIS A 105 15.53 2.10 5.32
CA HIS A 105 15.32 3.35 4.57
C HIS A 105 13.97 3.33 3.83
N GLY A 106 13.58 2.18 3.27
CA GLY A 106 12.28 2.02 2.62
C GLY A 106 11.11 2.29 3.55
N ASP A 107 11.18 1.82 4.80
CA ASP A 107 10.11 2.06 5.79
C ASP A 107 10.00 3.55 6.19
N LEU A 108 11.14 4.24 6.31
CA LEU A 108 11.16 5.68 6.57
C LEU A 108 10.57 6.47 5.39
N ASP A 109 10.95 6.12 4.16
CA ASP A 109 10.43 6.76 2.95
C ASP A 109 8.92 6.54 2.80
N THR A 110 8.43 5.32 3.04
CA THR A 110 6.99 5.03 3.03
C THR A 110 6.25 5.91 4.04
N ALA A 111 6.70 5.97 5.30
CA ALA A 111 6.07 6.81 6.32
C ALA A 111 6.06 8.30 5.91
N ARG A 112 7.16 8.80 5.32
CA ARG A 112 7.24 10.19 4.85
C ARG A 112 6.26 10.48 3.71
N VAL A 113 6.17 9.59 2.73
CA VAL A 113 5.26 9.75 1.59
C VAL A 113 3.81 9.75 2.05
N GLU A 114 3.44 8.80 2.91
CA GLU A 114 2.09 8.70 3.47
C GLU A 114 1.71 9.93 4.30
N ALA A 115 2.62 10.43 5.15
CA ALA A 115 2.36 11.64 5.92
C ALA A 115 2.25 12.89 5.02
N THR A 116 2.97 12.95 3.92
CA THR A 116 2.87 14.03 2.92
C THR A 116 1.50 14.01 2.24
N LEU A 117 1.05 12.83 1.80
CA LEU A 117 -0.27 12.64 1.21
C LEU A 117 -1.39 12.98 2.21
N MET A 118 -1.26 12.53 3.46
CA MET A 118 -2.21 12.85 4.53
C MET A 118 -2.25 14.37 4.81
N THR A 119 -1.10 15.04 4.79
CA THR A 119 -1.02 16.50 4.93
C THR A 119 -1.80 17.21 3.83
N GLN A 120 -1.67 16.76 2.58
CA GLN A 120 -2.38 17.33 1.43
C GLN A 120 -3.90 17.14 1.56
N LEU A 121 -4.34 15.94 1.96
CA LEU A 121 -5.77 15.63 2.10
C LEU A 121 -6.43 16.38 3.25
N LEU A 122 -5.73 16.53 4.38
CA LEU A 122 -6.29 17.14 5.58
C LEU A 122 -6.06 18.65 5.66
N GLY A 123 -5.21 19.23 4.81
CA GLY A 123 -4.84 20.64 4.88
C GLY A 123 -4.16 21.04 6.20
N SER A 124 -3.58 20.08 6.92
CA SER A 124 -2.90 20.28 8.19
C SER A 124 -1.59 19.47 8.20
N PRO A 125 -0.46 20.01 8.69
CA PRO A 125 0.80 19.29 8.75
C PRO A 125 0.70 17.99 9.58
N VAL A 126 1.05 16.87 8.96
CA VAL A 126 1.12 15.54 9.59
C VAL A 126 2.57 15.09 9.70
N VAL A 127 3.02 14.79 10.92
CA VAL A 127 4.39 14.31 11.16
C VAL A 127 4.43 12.78 11.13
N PRO A 128 5.29 12.16 10.31
CA PRO A 128 5.46 10.71 10.29
C PRO A 128 6.20 10.21 11.53
N VAL A 129 5.73 9.11 12.09
CA VAL A 129 6.30 8.40 13.24
C VAL A 129 6.47 6.93 12.87
N LEU A 130 7.69 6.41 12.89
CA LEU A 130 7.98 4.99 12.76
C LEU A 130 8.18 4.40 14.17
N ALA A 131 7.23 3.57 14.59
CA ALA A 131 7.18 2.98 15.92
C ALA A 131 7.47 1.48 15.87
N PHE A 132 8.53 1.06 16.55
CA PHE A 132 8.98 -0.33 16.58
C PHE A 132 8.41 -1.09 17.79
N LEU A 133 7.66 -2.16 17.55
CA LEU A 133 7.17 -3.05 18.59
C LEU A 133 8.26 -3.99 19.10
N ASP A 134 8.34 -4.13 20.42
CA ASP A 134 9.27 -4.99 21.15
C ASP A 134 10.76 -4.84 20.77
N ALA A 135 11.10 -3.68 20.19
CA ALA A 135 12.47 -3.32 19.86
C ALA A 135 13.03 -2.32 20.86
N VAL A 136 14.29 -2.53 21.24
CA VAL A 136 15.08 -1.52 21.94
C VAL A 136 15.85 -0.72 20.89
N LEU A 137 15.56 0.59 20.82
CA LEU A 137 16.31 1.47 19.94
C LEU A 137 17.70 1.76 20.55
N PRO A 138 18.76 1.83 19.72
CA PRO A 138 20.07 2.25 20.19
C PRO A 138 20.02 3.65 20.80
N ALA A 139 20.67 3.86 21.95
CA ALA A 139 20.72 5.18 22.58
C ALA A 139 21.37 6.26 21.68
N ALA A 140 22.22 5.83 20.73
CA ALA A 140 22.85 6.70 19.75
C ALA A 140 21.95 7.02 18.54
N ALA A 141 20.83 6.32 18.36
CA ALA A 141 19.90 6.60 17.27
C ALA A 141 19.23 7.96 17.52
N PRO A 142 19.25 8.89 16.54
CA PRO A 142 18.54 10.15 16.68
C PRO A 142 17.03 9.91 16.75
N GLN A 143 16.31 10.79 17.44
CA GLN A 143 14.85 10.71 17.57
C GLN A 143 14.13 11.02 16.25
N ALA A 144 14.80 11.65 15.30
CA ALA A 144 14.29 11.94 13.98
C ALA A 144 15.35 11.57 12.93
N ILE A 145 14.94 10.84 11.89
CA ILE A 145 15.78 10.46 10.75
C ILE A 145 15.01 10.84 9.49
N ASP A 146 15.61 11.65 8.63
CA ASP A 146 15.00 12.12 7.38
C ASP A 146 13.60 12.75 7.55
N GLY A 147 13.38 13.42 8.68
CA GLY A 147 12.10 14.04 9.05
C GLY A 147 11.06 13.08 9.64
N VAL A 148 11.40 11.81 9.82
CA VAL A 148 10.54 10.80 10.46
C VAL A 148 10.94 10.61 11.91
N LEU A 149 9.98 10.76 12.83
CA LEU A 149 10.21 10.46 14.25
C LEU A 149 10.34 8.96 14.45
N VAL A 150 11.37 8.53 15.17
CA VAL A 150 11.64 7.11 15.41
C VAL A 150 11.56 6.81 16.90
N CYS A 151 10.77 5.79 17.26
CA CYS A 151 10.59 5.42 18.66
C CYS A 151 10.30 3.92 18.85
N SER A 152 10.48 3.43 20.07
CA SER A 152 9.92 2.13 20.46
C SER A 152 8.44 2.28 20.80
N GLY A 153 7.65 1.21 20.67
CA GLY A 153 6.23 1.20 21.04
C GLY A 153 6.00 1.66 22.48
N ALA A 154 6.87 1.28 23.42
CA ALA A 154 6.80 1.71 24.82
C ALA A 154 7.01 3.23 25.03
N THR A 155 7.58 3.93 24.05
CA THR A 155 7.89 5.36 24.11
C THR A 155 7.02 6.23 23.22
N VAL A 156 6.11 5.63 22.43
CA VAL A 156 5.34 6.34 21.39
C VAL A 156 4.52 7.50 21.96
N THR A 157 3.81 7.28 23.08
CA THR A 157 3.01 8.29 23.78
C THR A 157 3.86 9.49 24.20
N ARG A 158 5.06 9.23 24.72
CA ARG A 158 6.00 10.28 25.15
C ARG A 158 6.54 11.06 23.96
N VAL A 159 6.82 10.41 22.83
CA VAL A 159 7.31 11.07 21.63
C VAL A 159 6.22 11.97 21.05
N ILE A 160 5.01 11.46 20.85
CA ILE A 160 3.87 12.23 20.33
C ILE A 160 3.58 13.46 21.21
N THR A 161 3.51 13.28 22.53
CA THR A 161 3.16 14.37 23.46
C THR A 161 4.24 15.45 23.61
N ARG A 162 5.49 15.16 23.19
CA ARG A 162 6.61 16.12 23.26
C ARG A 162 6.97 16.72 21.91
N ALA A 163 6.66 16.04 20.81
CA ALA A 163 7.03 16.45 19.47
C ALA A 163 6.04 17.47 18.87
N SER A 164 5.62 18.45 19.67
CA SER A 164 4.68 19.47 19.22
C SER A 164 5.28 20.27 18.06
N HIS A 165 4.67 20.17 16.88
CA HIS A 165 5.07 20.91 15.68
C HIS A 165 4.00 21.92 15.26
N THR A 166 2.76 21.75 15.70
CA THR A 166 1.67 22.69 15.42
C THR A 166 0.74 22.71 16.60
N LEU A 167 0.55 23.88 17.22
CA LEU A 167 -0.39 24.01 18.34
C LEU A 167 -1.81 24.03 17.80
N LEU A 168 -2.56 22.96 18.07
CA LEU A 168 -3.97 22.85 17.70
C LEU A 168 -4.86 23.14 18.91
N THR A 169 -5.79 24.07 18.76
CA THR A 169 -6.90 24.27 19.69
C THR A 169 -7.88 23.09 19.61
N SER A 170 -8.71 22.90 20.64
CA SER A 170 -9.70 21.82 20.65
C SER A 170 -10.64 21.82 19.42
N PRO A 171 -11.14 22.98 18.92
CA PRO A 171 -11.89 23.01 17.66
C PRO A 171 -11.08 22.57 16.45
N GLN A 172 -9.81 22.98 16.34
CA GLN A 172 -8.95 22.57 15.23
C GLN A 172 -8.64 21.08 15.25
N VAL A 173 -8.47 20.49 16.44
CA VAL A 173 -8.35 19.03 16.59
C VAL A 173 -9.60 18.35 16.06
N ALA A 174 -10.79 18.82 16.45
CA ALA A 174 -12.06 18.27 15.96
C ALA A 174 -12.19 18.40 14.44
N ASP A 175 -11.83 19.55 13.86
CA ASP A 175 -11.88 19.78 12.41
C ASP A 175 -10.95 18.85 11.63
N VAL A 176 -9.73 18.60 12.13
CA VAL A 176 -8.79 17.66 11.49
C VAL A 176 -9.31 16.23 11.59
N VAL A 177 -9.86 15.84 12.74
CA VAL A 177 -10.46 14.52 12.95
C VAL A 177 -11.63 14.31 12.00
N GLU A 178 -12.54 15.28 11.88
CA GLU A 178 -13.72 15.20 11.01
C GLU A 178 -13.32 14.99 9.54
N ARG A 179 -12.26 15.69 9.07
CA ARG A 179 -11.72 15.48 7.71
C ARG A 179 -11.06 14.11 7.52
N ALA A 180 -10.58 13.48 8.59
CA ALA A 180 -9.96 12.17 8.54
C ALA A 180 -10.99 11.02 8.64
N LEU A 181 -12.20 11.26 9.16
CA LEU A 181 -13.23 10.21 9.31
C LEU A 181 -13.59 9.48 7.99
N PRO A 182 -13.73 10.15 6.84
CA PRO A 182 -14.02 9.47 5.57
C PRO A 182 -12.90 8.53 5.10
N LEU A 183 -11.70 8.63 5.68
CA LEU A 183 -10.56 7.78 5.36
C LEU A 183 -10.56 6.47 6.15
N LEU A 184 -11.43 6.30 7.15
CA LEU A 184 -11.46 5.07 7.94
C LEU A 184 -11.88 3.88 7.06
N HIS A 185 -11.09 2.80 7.08
CA HIS A 185 -11.46 1.55 6.42
C HIS A 185 -12.74 0.96 7.02
N SER A 186 -12.94 1.14 8.33
CA SER A 186 -14.16 0.76 9.04
C SER A 186 -14.68 1.96 9.85
N PRO A 187 -15.93 2.43 9.61
CA PRO A 187 -16.48 3.62 10.29
C PRO A 187 -16.57 3.53 11.82
N GLY A 188 -16.42 2.33 12.39
CA GLY A 188 -16.48 2.08 13.84
C GLY A 188 -15.15 2.19 14.58
N THR A 189 -14.03 2.42 13.90
CA THR A 189 -12.68 2.29 14.50
C THR A 189 -12.14 3.57 15.14
N VAL A 190 -13.01 4.52 15.51
CA VAL A 190 -12.60 5.76 16.19
C VAL A 190 -12.56 5.51 17.70
N VAL A 191 -11.34 5.46 18.26
CA VAL A 191 -11.15 5.37 19.70
C VAL A 191 -10.80 6.76 20.24
N ARG A 192 -11.72 7.29 21.05
CA ARG A 192 -11.65 8.57 21.78
C ARG A 192 -11.68 9.84 20.91
N ALA A 193 -12.76 10.58 21.09
CA ALA A 193 -12.74 12.04 21.12
C ALA A 193 -13.63 12.50 22.28
N VAL A 194 -13.27 12.14 23.53
CA VAL A 194 -14.03 12.63 24.69
C VAL A 194 -13.98 14.17 24.75
N SER A 195 -12.95 14.77 24.12
CA SER A 195 -12.78 16.21 24.04
C SER A 195 -13.75 16.95 23.10
N ALA A 196 -14.40 16.29 22.13
CA ALA A 196 -15.25 17.00 21.17
C ALA A 196 -16.66 17.32 21.71
N LYS A 197 -17.14 16.61 22.75
CA LYS A 197 -18.48 16.82 23.33
C LYS A 197 -18.50 17.31 24.78
N GLY A 198 -17.35 17.49 25.44
CA GLY A 198 -17.33 17.67 26.90
C GLY A 198 -16.29 18.61 27.50
N VAL A 199 -15.36 19.19 26.74
CA VAL A 199 -14.58 20.31 27.29
C VAL A 199 -15.50 21.52 27.27
N SER A 200 -15.97 21.93 28.46
CA SER A 200 -16.55 23.26 28.68
C SER A 200 -15.73 24.24 27.86
N ALA A 201 -16.38 25.08 27.04
CA ALA A 201 -15.71 26.16 26.35
C ALA A 201 -14.66 26.78 27.27
N ASP A 202 -13.44 26.96 26.76
CA ASP A 202 -12.39 27.65 27.52
C ASP A 202 -13.04 28.86 28.20
N PRO A 203 -12.85 29.05 29.52
CA PRO A 203 -13.41 30.20 30.20
C PRO A 203 -13.05 31.44 29.40
N ALA A 204 -14.04 32.30 29.14
CA ALA A 204 -13.84 33.48 28.32
C ALA A 204 -12.53 34.17 28.73
N PRO A 205 -11.65 34.52 27.78
CA PRO A 205 -10.32 35.03 28.08
C PRO A 205 -10.45 36.16 29.09
N ASP A 206 -9.75 36.04 30.22
CA ASP A 206 -9.83 37.00 31.31
C ASP A 206 -9.38 38.37 30.82
N THR A 207 -10.36 39.22 30.49
CA THR A 207 -10.13 40.59 30.00
C THR A 207 -9.46 41.50 31.03
N SER A 208 -9.33 41.05 32.29
CA SER A 208 -8.57 41.76 33.31
C SER A 208 -7.06 41.55 33.18
N VAL A 209 -6.61 40.51 32.46
CA VAL A 209 -5.21 40.28 32.14
C VAL A 209 -4.87 41.06 30.87
N ARG A 210 -4.39 42.29 31.04
CA ARG A 210 -3.71 43.02 29.95
C ARG A 210 -2.34 42.38 29.75
N PRO A 211 -2.06 41.70 28.62
CA PRO A 211 -0.72 41.24 28.34
C PRO A 211 0.21 42.46 28.31
N VAL A 212 1.14 42.50 29.26
CA VAL A 212 2.24 43.45 29.25
C VAL A 212 3.16 42.99 28.13
N MET A 213 2.94 43.52 26.93
CA MET A 213 3.88 43.38 25.83
C MET A 213 5.20 44.03 26.29
N PRO A 214 6.33 43.29 26.32
CA PRO A 214 7.61 43.91 26.58
C PRO A 214 7.84 44.99 25.53
N HIS A 215 8.15 46.22 25.98
CA HIS A 215 8.52 47.33 25.11
C HIS A 215 9.64 46.87 24.17
N GLU A 216 9.38 46.84 22.86
CA GLU A 216 10.41 46.54 21.87
C GLU A 216 11.56 47.55 22.03
N ASP A 217 12.76 47.03 22.27
CA ASP A 217 13.97 47.84 22.33
C ASP A 217 14.26 48.40 20.93
N PRO A 218 14.21 49.73 20.72
CA PRO A 218 14.39 50.35 19.42
C PRO A 218 15.78 50.09 18.81
N ARG A 219 16.71 49.48 19.55
CA ARG A 219 18.03 49.07 19.06
C ARG A 219 18.01 47.84 18.17
N ILE A 220 16.96 47.00 18.23
CA ILE A 220 16.88 45.79 17.39
C ILE A 220 16.41 46.15 15.97
N ALA A 221 15.53 47.14 15.82
CA ALA A 221 15.07 47.59 14.50
C ALA A 221 16.17 48.22 13.64
N MET A 222 17.20 48.81 14.25
CA MET A 222 18.26 49.53 13.52
C MET A 222 19.35 48.61 12.93
N ARG A 223 19.45 47.35 13.38
CA ARG A 223 20.37 46.35 12.80
C ARG A 223 19.81 45.65 11.56
N ALA A 224 18.50 45.68 11.33
CA ALA A 224 17.90 45.12 10.12
C ALA A 224 18.03 46.06 8.90
N SER A 225 18.43 47.32 9.08
CA SER A 225 18.52 48.33 8.02
C SER A 225 19.94 48.55 7.47
N ALA A 226 20.97 48.02 8.14
CA ALA A 226 22.35 48.10 7.67
C ALA A 226 22.72 46.77 7.01
N GLY A 227 22.76 46.74 5.68
CA GLY A 227 23.07 45.56 4.87
C GLY A 227 24.49 45.02 5.10
N GLU A 228 24.68 44.26 6.16
CA GLU A 228 25.90 43.48 6.40
C GLU A 228 25.83 42.19 5.56
N ARG A 229 26.57 42.19 4.45
CA ARG A 229 26.76 41.00 3.60
C ARG A 229 27.43 39.90 4.41
N LEU A 230 26.77 38.75 4.50
CA LEU A 230 27.38 37.50 4.93
C LEU A 230 28.60 37.17 4.04
N PRO A 231 29.70 36.67 4.62
CA PRO A 231 30.88 36.25 3.86
C PRO A 231 30.53 35.07 2.96
N GLN A 232 30.91 35.15 1.68
CA GLN A 232 30.78 34.04 0.74
C GLN A 232 31.74 32.90 1.12
N PRO A 233 31.33 31.63 0.94
CA PRO A 233 32.22 30.49 1.06
C PRO A 233 33.33 30.55 -0.02
N PRO A 234 34.53 30.01 0.27
CA PRO A 234 35.61 29.98 -0.72
C PRO A 234 35.22 29.12 -1.93
N PRO A 235 35.73 29.46 -3.12
CA PRO A 235 35.48 28.69 -4.33
C PRO A 235 36.13 27.30 -4.24
N ASP A 236 35.41 26.29 -4.72
CA ASP A 236 35.90 24.94 -4.90
C ASP A 236 37.01 24.94 -5.96
N GLU A 237 38.25 24.73 -5.52
CA GLU A 237 39.36 24.30 -6.37
C GLU A 237 39.29 22.78 -6.46
N ASP A 238 38.79 22.22 -7.57
CA ASP A 238 39.15 20.88 -8.09
C ASP A 238 38.39 20.61 -9.42
N ASP A 239 38.76 21.33 -10.48
CA ASP A 239 38.53 20.91 -11.87
C ASP A 239 39.91 20.76 -12.54
N GLU A 240 40.62 19.68 -12.22
CA GLU A 240 41.83 19.29 -12.96
C GLU A 240 41.47 18.38 -14.14
N GLU A 241 41.43 19.02 -15.29
CA GLU A 241 41.28 18.51 -16.65
C GLU A 241 42.33 17.41 -16.97
N VAL A 242 41.90 16.15 -17.09
CA VAL A 242 42.79 15.04 -17.50
C VAL A 242 42.89 14.99 -19.03
N PRO A 243 44.09 15.12 -19.62
CA PRO A 243 44.25 15.26 -21.05
C PRO A 243 44.17 13.93 -21.81
N ALA A 244 43.62 14.04 -23.03
CA ALA A 244 43.55 12.98 -24.01
C ALA A 244 44.94 12.53 -24.51
N GLY A 245 45.14 11.21 -24.59
CA GLY A 245 45.98 10.60 -25.62
C GLY A 245 47.10 9.69 -25.14
N ARG A 246 46.94 8.37 -25.36
CA ARG A 246 47.95 7.54 -26.05
C ARG A 246 47.40 6.15 -26.36
N ARG A 247 47.18 5.91 -27.66
CA ARG A 247 47.02 4.58 -28.25
C ARG A 247 48.33 3.80 -28.10
N ARG A 248 48.26 2.57 -27.56
CA ARG A 248 49.27 1.52 -27.80
C ARG A 248 48.59 0.20 -28.13
N HIS A 249 48.89 -0.28 -29.33
CA HIS A 249 48.69 -1.66 -29.78
C HIS A 249 49.57 -2.61 -28.96
N LEU A 250 49.03 -3.78 -28.58
CA LEU A 250 49.71 -5.07 -28.34
C LEU A 250 48.59 -6.11 -28.12
N ALA A 251 48.25 -6.92 -29.12
CA ALA A 251 48.85 -8.22 -29.45
C ALA A 251 48.23 -9.40 -28.67
N LEU A 252 47.44 -10.17 -29.43
CA LEU A 252 47.06 -11.58 -29.34
C LEU A 252 47.66 -12.43 -28.20
N GLY A 253 46.76 -13.09 -27.47
CA GLY A 253 47.05 -14.27 -26.66
C GLY A 253 45.85 -15.21 -26.56
N ARG A 254 45.68 -16.09 -27.56
CA ARG A 254 44.77 -17.25 -27.48
C ARG A 254 45.23 -18.17 -26.35
N ARG A 255 44.35 -18.48 -25.39
CA ARG A 255 44.47 -19.73 -24.61
C ARG A 255 43.13 -20.43 -24.47
N ARG A 256 43.20 -21.70 -24.85
CA ARG A 256 42.16 -22.72 -24.92
C ARG A 256 42.02 -23.41 -23.55
N GLN A 257 40.83 -23.98 -23.36
CA GLN A 257 40.50 -25.23 -22.67
C GLN A 257 40.08 -25.26 -21.18
N ARG A 258 38.86 -25.81 -21.05
CA ARG A 258 38.42 -26.95 -20.23
C ARG A 258 37.97 -26.71 -18.79
N GLY A 259 36.79 -27.28 -18.50
CA GLY A 259 36.53 -27.97 -17.24
C GLY A 259 35.20 -27.62 -16.59
N THR A 260 34.10 -28.17 -17.10
CA THR A 260 32.91 -28.44 -16.27
C THR A 260 33.27 -29.51 -15.23
N PRO A 261 32.59 -29.49 -14.07
CA PRO A 261 31.98 -30.74 -13.64
C PRO A 261 30.51 -30.59 -13.25
N ARG A 262 29.84 -31.70 -13.52
CA ARG A 262 28.47 -32.12 -13.26
C ARG A 262 28.52 -33.13 -12.11
N ALA A 263 27.57 -33.09 -11.19
CA ALA A 263 27.16 -34.14 -10.22
C ALA A 263 26.49 -33.44 -9.02
N ASP A 264 25.45 -33.91 -8.33
CA ASP A 264 24.56 -35.08 -8.36
C ASP A 264 23.36 -34.69 -7.45
N ALA A 265 22.11 -34.94 -7.83
CA ALA A 265 21.30 -36.10 -7.43
C ALA A 265 21.36 -36.42 -5.92
N VAL A 266 20.25 -36.13 -5.22
CA VAL A 266 19.97 -36.73 -3.89
C VAL A 266 18.55 -37.30 -3.94
N ASP A 267 18.51 -38.61 -3.71
CA ASP A 267 17.34 -39.47 -3.66
C ASP A 267 16.51 -39.31 -2.38
N ALA A 268 15.30 -39.84 -2.52
CA ALA A 268 14.22 -39.99 -1.57
C ALA A 268 14.57 -40.65 -0.22
N VAL A 269 13.77 -40.32 0.80
CA VAL A 269 13.45 -41.24 1.91
C VAL A 269 11.95 -41.15 2.21
N ASP A 270 11.31 -42.31 2.12
CA ASP A 270 9.95 -42.65 2.51
C ASP A 270 9.70 -42.44 4.01
N GLY A 271 8.46 -42.05 4.34
CA GLY A 271 7.93 -42.04 5.71
C GLY A 271 6.44 -42.31 5.72
N ALA A 272 6.08 -43.59 5.75
CA ALA A 272 4.71 -44.08 5.93
C ALA A 272 4.33 -44.19 7.42
N GLY A 273 3.03 -44.01 7.70
CA GLY A 273 2.38 -44.35 8.98
C GLY A 273 1.63 -43.16 9.59
N GLY A 274 0.35 -43.20 9.94
CA GLY A 274 -0.58 -44.31 10.07
C GLY A 274 -2.00 -43.80 10.33
N ALA A 275 -2.94 -44.71 10.22
CA ALA A 275 -4.39 -44.51 10.22
C ALA A 275 -5.02 -44.40 11.62
N GLY A 276 -6.25 -43.89 11.64
CA GLY A 276 -7.26 -44.01 12.70
C GLY A 276 -7.97 -42.68 12.94
N GLY A 277 -9.30 -42.53 12.93
CA GLY A 277 -10.43 -43.44 12.85
C GLY A 277 -11.64 -42.78 13.56
N GLY A 278 -12.86 -42.93 13.01
CA GLY A 278 -14.18 -42.67 13.66
C GLY A 278 -14.59 -41.20 13.82
N ALA A 279 -15.58 -40.66 13.10
CA ALA A 279 -17.03 -40.91 13.15
C ALA A 279 -17.63 -40.68 14.54
N ASP A 280 -18.38 -39.58 14.73
CA ASP A 280 -19.85 -39.64 14.78
C ASP A 280 -20.50 -38.27 14.93
N ALA A 281 -21.63 -38.13 14.25
CA ALA A 281 -22.52 -36.99 14.23
C ALA A 281 -23.44 -36.99 15.45
N ALA A 282 -23.82 -35.79 15.94
CA ALA A 282 -25.10 -35.60 16.61
C ALA A 282 -25.63 -34.18 16.43
N VAL A 283 -26.77 -34.12 15.76
CA VAL A 283 -27.68 -33.01 15.58
C VAL A 283 -28.35 -32.67 16.91
N GLY A 284 -28.55 -31.38 17.20
CA GLY A 284 -29.38 -30.94 18.32
C GLY A 284 -29.48 -29.43 18.46
N ALA A 285 -30.57 -28.87 17.94
CA ALA A 285 -31.13 -27.56 18.31
C ALA A 285 -32.64 -27.79 18.57
N PRO A 286 -33.44 -26.81 19.06
CA PRO A 286 -33.15 -25.62 19.87
C PRO A 286 -34.05 -25.55 21.13
N ALA A 287 -33.76 -24.66 22.10
CA ALA A 287 -34.79 -24.20 23.05
C ALA A 287 -34.45 -22.89 23.78
N THR A 288 -35.32 -21.90 23.55
CA THR A 288 -35.96 -20.99 24.52
C THR A 288 -35.16 -19.99 25.36
N ALA A 289 -35.64 -18.75 25.24
CA ALA A 289 -35.44 -17.59 26.08
C ALA A 289 -35.65 -17.83 27.58
N ALA A 290 -34.85 -17.15 28.40
CA ALA A 290 -35.28 -16.65 29.70
C ALA A 290 -34.45 -15.41 30.07
N ALA A 291 -35.15 -14.30 30.25
CA ALA A 291 -34.64 -13.10 30.88
C ALA A 291 -34.30 -13.39 32.34
N SER A 292 -33.17 -12.86 32.83
CA SER A 292 -32.94 -12.70 34.26
C SER A 292 -32.09 -11.45 34.48
N ALA A 293 -32.74 -10.45 35.08
CA ALA A 293 -32.12 -9.31 35.69
C ALA A 293 -31.22 -9.79 36.84
N VAL A 294 -29.93 -9.47 36.79
CA VAL A 294 -29.02 -9.66 37.91
C VAL A 294 -28.66 -8.29 38.48
N ALA A 295 -28.99 -8.15 39.75
CA ALA A 295 -28.77 -7.00 40.60
C ALA A 295 -27.28 -6.66 40.73
N ALA A 296 -27.00 -5.36 40.87
CA ALA A 296 -25.70 -4.81 41.21
C ALA A 296 -25.20 -5.34 42.57
N PRO A 297 -23.96 -5.82 42.69
CA PRO A 297 -23.37 -6.07 43.99
C PRO A 297 -22.82 -4.77 44.59
N ALA A 298 -23.17 -4.57 45.86
CA ALA A 298 -22.71 -3.48 46.70
C ALA A 298 -21.17 -3.46 46.84
N ALA A 299 -20.61 -2.26 46.85
CA ALA A 299 -19.20 -1.99 47.02
C ALA A 299 -18.68 -2.50 48.38
N ALA A 300 -17.70 -3.40 48.34
CA ALA A 300 -16.89 -3.75 49.50
C ALA A 300 -15.78 -2.70 49.72
N PRO A 301 -15.38 -2.41 50.97
CA PRO A 301 -14.37 -1.41 51.28
C PRO A 301 -12.95 -1.89 50.91
N VAL A 302 -12.20 -0.97 50.31
CA VAL A 302 -10.78 -1.10 49.94
C VAL A 302 -9.91 -1.29 51.18
N PRO A 303 -9.08 -2.34 51.28
CA PRO A 303 -8.09 -2.45 52.36
C PRO A 303 -6.91 -1.52 52.10
N GLN A 304 -6.51 -0.77 53.13
CA GLN A 304 -5.29 0.06 53.13
C GLN A 304 -4.03 -0.80 52.94
N PRO A 305 -3.08 -0.40 52.07
CA PRO A 305 -1.80 -1.07 51.98
C PRO A 305 -0.93 -0.75 53.19
N ALA A 306 -0.44 -1.82 53.83
CA ALA A 306 0.53 -1.78 54.92
C ALA A 306 1.87 -1.17 54.48
N ALA A 307 2.47 -0.39 55.38
CA ALA A 307 3.75 0.28 55.20
C ALA A 307 4.89 -0.73 54.94
N MET A 308 5.69 -0.47 53.90
CA MET A 308 6.94 -1.17 53.64
C MET A 308 8.01 -0.79 54.69
N PRO A 309 8.82 -1.75 55.18
CA PRO A 309 9.95 -1.46 56.03
C PRO A 309 11.15 -0.91 55.24
N ALA A 310 11.86 0.01 55.88
CA ALA A 310 13.04 0.70 55.37
C ALA A 310 14.19 -0.26 55.04
N ALA A 311 14.79 -0.06 53.87
CA ALA A 311 15.98 -0.78 53.42
C ALA A 311 17.24 -0.31 54.17
N ALA A 312 18.02 -1.28 54.64
CA ALA A 312 19.31 -1.07 55.32
C ALA A 312 20.41 -0.59 54.33
N PRO A 313 21.42 0.17 54.81
CA PRO A 313 22.49 0.69 53.97
C PRO A 313 23.54 -0.38 53.60
N ARG A 314 23.99 -0.32 52.34
CA ARG A 314 25.10 -1.14 51.81
C ARG A 314 26.46 -0.66 52.37
N PRO A 315 27.40 -1.56 52.67
CA PRO A 315 28.74 -1.20 53.10
C PRO A 315 29.63 -0.73 51.93
N ALA A 316 30.54 0.19 52.25
CA ALA A 316 31.52 0.80 51.37
C ALA A 316 32.57 -0.21 50.88
N ALA A 317 32.98 -0.07 49.62
CA ALA A 317 34.06 -0.84 49.02
C ALA A 317 35.41 -0.14 49.21
N ASP A 318 36.40 -0.92 49.66
CA ASP A 318 37.81 -0.56 49.83
C ASP A 318 38.51 -0.29 48.48
N PRO A 319 39.43 0.69 48.39
CA PRO A 319 40.34 0.85 47.27
C PRO A 319 41.72 0.27 47.63
N GLY A 320 42.14 -0.79 46.94
CA GLY A 320 43.44 -1.40 47.18
C GLY A 320 44.00 -2.20 46.00
N THR A 321 44.82 -1.51 45.20
CA THR A 321 46.13 -2.00 44.72
C THR A 321 46.19 -3.25 43.83
N SER A 322 46.59 -3.08 42.56
CA SER A 322 47.83 -3.72 42.06
C SER A 322 48.30 -3.15 40.72
N MET A 323 49.60 -2.90 40.68
CA MET A 323 50.42 -2.36 39.60
C MET A 323 51.03 -3.47 38.73
N LEU A 324 51.15 -3.16 37.42
CA LEU A 324 52.23 -3.54 36.47
C LEU A 324 52.33 -4.99 35.95
N PRO A 325 53.05 -5.27 34.83
CA PRO A 325 53.76 -4.36 33.92
C PRO A 325 53.42 -4.49 32.41
N ALA A 326 53.92 -3.51 31.67
CA ALA A 326 53.97 -3.46 30.21
C ALA A 326 54.97 -4.47 29.61
N THR A 327 54.59 -5.09 28.48
CA THR A 327 55.53 -5.69 27.53
C THR A 327 55.23 -5.17 26.12
N ARG A 328 56.18 -4.39 25.59
CA ARG A 328 56.35 -4.09 24.17
C ARG A 328 56.64 -5.39 23.41
N ALA A 329 55.88 -5.64 22.35
CA ALA A 329 56.31 -6.50 21.26
C ALA A 329 56.01 -5.77 19.94
N ALA A 330 57.08 -5.41 19.25
CA ALA A 330 57.06 -4.99 17.85
C ALA A 330 56.85 -6.23 16.98
N GLY A 331 55.97 -6.15 15.99
CA GLY A 331 55.71 -7.23 15.04
C GLY A 331 54.83 -6.78 13.88
N ASP A 332 55.47 -6.59 12.74
CA ASP A 332 54.97 -6.70 11.35
C ASP A 332 53.61 -6.14 10.95
N ARG A 333 53.67 -5.12 10.09
CA ARG A 333 52.54 -4.66 9.25
C ARG A 333 52.34 -5.64 8.09
N PRO A 334 51.20 -6.34 7.98
CA PRO A 334 50.87 -7.08 6.76
C PRO A 334 50.49 -6.10 5.64
N HIS A 335 51.23 -6.17 4.53
CA HIS A 335 50.93 -5.49 3.29
C HIS A 335 49.52 -5.87 2.79
N ARG A 336 48.69 -4.84 2.57
CA ARG A 336 47.32 -4.89 2.03
C ARG A 336 47.27 -5.47 0.60
N PRO A 337 46.58 -6.61 0.35
CA PRO A 337 46.21 -7.03 -1.00
C PRO A 337 44.74 -6.71 -1.36
N TRP A 338 43.93 -6.23 -0.41
CA TRP A 338 42.47 -6.12 -0.56
C TRP A 338 42.00 -5.11 -1.64
N MET A 339 42.76 -4.05 -1.90
CA MET A 339 42.36 -3.01 -2.87
C MET A 339 42.34 -3.49 -4.33
N ARG A 340 42.98 -4.61 -4.67
CA ARG A 340 42.91 -5.16 -6.03
C ARG A 340 41.61 -5.91 -6.30
N SER A 341 40.99 -6.47 -5.26
CA SER A 341 39.72 -7.23 -5.39
C SER A 341 38.50 -6.32 -5.53
N LEU A 342 38.54 -5.10 -4.97
CA LEU A 342 37.45 -4.14 -5.12
C LEU A 342 37.33 -3.59 -6.54
N ARG A 343 38.47 -3.40 -7.23
CA ARG A 343 38.49 -2.91 -8.62
C ARG A 343 37.92 -3.93 -9.60
N THR A 344 38.19 -5.23 -9.41
CA THR A 344 37.62 -6.29 -10.27
C THR A 344 36.11 -6.43 -10.08
N VAL A 345 35.61 -6.30 -8.84
CA VAL A 345 34.16 -6.33 -8.58
C VAL A 345 33.46 -5.11 -9.19
N ALA A 346 34.02 -3.91 -9.05
CA ALA A 346 33.44 -2.70 -9.64
C ALA A 346 33.35 -2.78 -11.18
N VAL A 347 34.40 -3.30 -11.84
CA VAL A 347 34.39 -3.50 -13.30
C VAL A 347 33.34 -4.53 -13.72
N ALA A 348 33.18 -5.64 -12.97
CA ALA A 348 32.18 -6.65 -13.27
C ALA A 348 30.74 -6.10 -13.18
N ILE A 349 30.45 -5.26 -12.18
CA ILE A 349 29.15 -4.61 -12.02
C ILE A 349 28.89 -3.66 -13.19
N ALA A 350 29.86 -2.80 -13.55
CA ALA A 350 29.71 -1.87 -14.65
C ALA A 350 29.43 -2.59 -16.00
N VAL A 351 30.11 -3.70 -16.26
CA VAL A 351 29.88 -4.51 -17.46
C VAL A 351 28.47 -5.10 -17.47
N LEU A 352 28.01 -5.66 -16.34
CA LEU A 352 26.66 -6.21 -16.24
C LEU A 352 25.56 -5.15 -16.44
N SER A 353 25.75 -3.94 -15.93
CA SER A 353 24.82 -2.83 -16.13
C SER A 353 24.71 -2.40 -17.60
N VAL A 354 25.83 -2.33 -18.33
CA VAL A 354 25.84 -1.99 -19.76
C VAL A 354 25.15 -3.09 -20.59
N VAL A 355 25.40 -4.37 -20.26
CA VAL A 355 24.72 -5.49 -20.93
C VAL A 355 23.21 -5.46 -20.66
N GLY A 356 22.78 -5.18 -19.44
CA GLY A 356 21.36 -5.05 -19.10
C GLY A 356 20.67 -3.95 -19.91
N LEU A 357 21.29 -2.78 -20.05
CA LEU A 357 20.77 -1.67 -20.87
C LEU A 357 20.70 -2.03 -22.37
N ALA A 358 21.70 -2.75 -22.89
CA ALA A 358 21.70 -3.19 -24.28
C ALA A 358 20.60 -4.22 -24.57
N VAL A 359 20.36 -5.16 -23.64
CA VAL A 359 19.27 -6.14 -23.77
C VAL A 359 17.92 -5.44 -23.67
N GLY A 360 17.73 -4.52 -22.71
CA GLY A 360 16.48 -3.78 -22.55
C GLY A 360 16.12 -2.94 -23.77
N THR A 361 17.11 -2.25 -24.36
CA THR A 361 16.88 -1.45 -25.59
C THR A 361 16.56 -2.34 -26.80
N LEU A 362 17.23 -3.49 -26.94
CA LEU A 362 16.93 -4.44 -28.02
C LEU A 362 15.52 -5.04 -27.87
N SER A 363 15.12 -5.42 -26.66
CA SER A 363 13.77 -5.91 -26.37
C SER A 363 12.69 -4.88 -26.68
N HIS A 364 12.93 -3.60 -26.37
CA HIS A 364 11.98 -2.53 -26.68
C HIS A 364 11.79 -2.35 -28.20
N VAL A 365 12.88 -2.39 -28.98
CA VAL A 365 12.82 -2.24 -30.45
C VAL A 365 12.12 -3.42 -31.13
N VAL A 366 12.36 -4.64 -30.65
CA VAL A 366 11.69 -5.84 -31.17
C VAL A 366 10.20 -5.81 -30.84
N TRP A 367 9.84 -5.35 -29.64
CA TRP A 367 8.45 -5.26 -29.21
C TRP A 367 7.67 -4.17 -29.96
N SER A 368 8.25 -2.97 -30.15
CA SER A 368 7.58 -1.88 -30.86
C SER A 368 7.32 -2.21 -32.33
N ASN A 369 8.25 -2.89 -32.99
CA ASN A 369 8.08 -3.28 -34.40
C ASN A 369 7.10 -4.45 -34.60
N TRP A 370 6.71 -5.16 -33.54
CA TRP A 370 5.72 -6.23 -33.63
C TRP A 370 4.29 -5.74 -33.44
N ILE A 371 4.09 -4.66 -32.69
CA ILE A 371 2.75 -4.08 -32.45
C ILE A 371 2.31 -3.18 -33.60
N ASP A 372 3.23 -2.45 -34.21
CA ASP A 372 2.92 -1.55 -35.33
C ASP A 372 3.10 -2.28 -36.67
N GLY A 373 2.11 -3.10 -37.04
CA GLY A 373 2.01 -3.63 -38.40
C GLY A 373 1.89 -2.51 -39.45
N PRO A 374 2.32 -2.73 -40.71
CA PRO A 374 2.38 -1.68 -41.72
C PRO A 374 0.98 -1.20 -42.09
N ALA A 375 0.70 0.09 -41.88
CA ALA A 375 -0.51 0.74 -42.33
C ALA A 375 -0.46 0.96 -43.86
N ASP A 376 -1.37 0.30 -44.58
CA ASP A 376 -1.64 0.57 -45.99
C ASP A 376 -2.19 1.99 -46.16
N THR A 377 -1.40 2.86 -46.78
CA THR A 377 -1.84 4.20 -47.21
C THR A 377 -2.52 4.10 -48.58
N ALA A 378 -3.84 3.97 -48.59
CA ALA A 378 -4.66 4.19 -49.79
C ALA A 378 -5.14 5.66 -49.83
N ALA A 379 -4.70 6.37 -50.87
CA ALA A 379 -5.01 7.77 -51.12
C ALA A 379 -6.46 7.94 -51.64
N THR A 380 -7.21 8.86 -51.02
CA THR A 380 -8.49 9.37 -51.53
C THR A 380 -8.27 10.56 -52.46
N GLY A 381 -8.56 10.37 -53.75
CA GLY A 381 -8.78 11.44 -54.71
C GLY A 381 -10.28 11.59 -54.99
N ALA A 382 -10.82 12.77 -54.76
CA ALA A 382 -12.22 13.12 -54.99
C ALA A 382 -12.42 13.78 -56.36
N THR A 383 -13.41 13.31 -57.12
CA THR A 383 -14.11 14.05 -58.18
C THR A 383 -15.52 13.46 -58.36
N ASP A 384 -16.53 14.30 -58.15
CA ASP A 384 -17.94 14.18 -58.58
C ASP A 384 -18.10 14.66 -60.05
N PRO A 385 -19.28 14.61 -60.74
CA PRO A 385 -20.55 13.83 -60.61
C PRO A 385 -21.03 13.35 -62.04
N PRO A 386 -22.33 13.27 -62.47
CA PRO A 386 -23.63 12.92 -61.85
C PRO A 386 -24.42 11.80 -62.60
N GLY A 387 -25.53 11.29 -62.02
CA GLY A 387 -26.74 10.96 -62.79
C GLY A 387 -27.40 9.57 -62.63
N SER A 388 -28.66 9.60 -62.18
CA SER A 388 -29.83 8.81 -62.65
C SER A 388 -30.00 7.31 -62.35
N ALA A 389 -31.10 7.03 -61.64
CA ALA A 389 -32.23 6.15 -62.00
C ALA A 389 -32.20 4.61 -61.78
N VAL A 390 -33.14 4.17 -60.91
CA VAL A 390 -34.19 3.13 -61.07
C VAL A 390 -33.84 1.61 -61.00
N ASP A 391 -34.57 0.95 -60.09
CA ASP A 391 -35.05 -0.45 -59.94
C ASP A 391 -34.15 -1.68 -60.14
N GLY A 392 -34.31 -2.66 -59.23
CA GLY A 392 -33.99 -4.06 -59.49
C GLY A 392 -33.85 -4.94 -58.25
N ALA A 393 -34.90 -5.71 -57.94
CA ALA A 393 -34.89 -6.76 -56.93
C ALA A 393 -33.87 -7.88 -57.22
N ALA A 394 -33.17 -8.36 -56.19
CA ALA A 394 -32.47 -9.63 -56.24
C ALA A 394 -32.52 -10.33 -54.86
N VAL A 395 -33.41 -11.32 -54.79
CA VAL A 395 -33.41 -12.38 -53.77
C VAL A 395 -32.14 -13.20 -53.94
N THR A 396 -31.31 -13.26 -52.89
CA THR A 396 -30.18 -14.20 -52.81
C THR A 396 -30.44 -15.19 -51.68
N THR A 397 -30.89 -16.39 -52.05
CA THR A 397 -30.86 -17.58 -51.21
C THR A 397 -29.42 -18.04 -51.01
N ILE A 398 -28.98 -18.12 -49.75
CA ILE A 398 -27.70 -18.74 -49.34
C ILE A 398 -28.01 -20.17 -48.85
N PRO A 399 -27.22 -21.19 -49.23
CA PRO A 399 -27.48 -22.57 -48.87
C PRO A 399 -27.20 -22.86 -47.39
N LEU A 400 -28.11 -23.63 -46.78
CA LEU A 400 -27.94 -24.27 -45.48
C LEU A 400 -26.82 -25.31 -45.55
N GLY A 401 -25.72 -25.05 -44.84
CA GLY A 401 -24.62 -25.99 -44.61
C GLY A 401 -24.36 -26.19 -43.13
N GLY A 402 -24.64 -27.40 -42.64
CA GLY A 402 -24.03 -28.09 -41.49
C GLY A 402 -23.77 -27.30 -40.20
N VAL A 403 -24.70 -27.41 -39.26
CA VAL A 403 -24.50 -27.10 -37.84
C VAL A 403 -23.86 -28.30 -37.16
N ASP A 404 -22.56 -28.18 -36.85
CA ASP A 404 -21.89 -28.90 -35.77
C ASP A 404 -20.70 -28.02 -35.33
N GLY A 405 -20.84 -27.35 -34.19
CA GLY A 405 -19.76 -26.62 -33.54
C GLY A 405 -20.26 -25.54 -32.59
N GLU A 406 -19.82 -25.61 -31.33
CA GLU A 406 -19.85 -24.52 -30.34
C GLU A 406 -19.34 -23.23 -30.98
N GLY A 407 -20.25 -22.46 -31.56
CA GLY A 407 -19.94 -21.19 -32.19
C GLY A 407 -19.77 -20.15 -31.10
N ALA A 408 -18.54 -19.97 -30.61
CA ALA A 408 -18.20 -18.77 -29.85
C ALA A 408 -18.71 -17.55 -30.63
N LEU A 409 -19.50 -16.69 -29.98
CA LEU A 409 -20.06 -15.47 -30.56
C LEU A 409 -18.97 -14.75 -31.36
N GLN A 410 -19.06 -14.74 -32.69
CA GLN A 410 -18.04 -14.16 -33.59
C GLN A 410 -18.06 -12.63 -33.62
N GLY A 411 -18.66 -11.98 -32.62
CA GLY A 411 -18.74 -10.53 -32.47
C GLY A 411 -17.92 -10.08 -31.28
N GLN A 412 -17.11 -9.04 -31.45
CA GLN A 412 -16.51 -8.33 -30.33
C GLN A 412 -17.63 -7.68 -29.51
N VAL A 413 -17.68 -7.99 -28.21
CA VAL A 413 -18.61 -7.33 -27.30
C VAL A 413 -18.27 -5.83 -27.31
N PRO A 414 -19.23 -4.96 -27.63
CA PRO A 414 -19.00 -3.53 -27.72
C PRO A 414 -18.50 -2.97 -26.38
N GLU A 415 -17.69 -1.93 -26.48
CA GLU A 415 -17.27 -1.18 -25.30
C GLU A 415 -18.50 -0.54 -24.66
N PRO A 416 -18.70 -0.69 -23.34
CA PRO A 416 -19.85 -0.07 -22.71
C PRO A 416 -19.76 1.45 -22.69
N HIS A 417 -20.90 2.09 -22.94
CA HIS A 417 -21.08 3.52 -22.73
C HIS A 417 -21.99 3.72 -21.52
N PHE A 418 -21.59 4.64 -20.64
CA PHE A 418 -22.33 4.94 -19.41
C PHE A 418 -22.55 6.43 -19.28
N THR A 419 -23.74 6.80 -18.80
CA THR A 419 -24.05 8.19 -18.43
C THR A 419 -24.20 8.28 -16.92
N PRO A 420 -23.40 9.09 -16.22
CA PRO A 420 -23.64 9.36 -14.81
C PRO A 420 -24.87 10.27 -14.68
N ILE A 421 -25.85 9.87 -13.88
CA ILE A 421 -27.07 10.61 -13.60
C ILE A 421 -27.06 11.07 -12.14
N CYS A 422 -27.41 12.34 -11.94
CA CYS A 422 -27.53 12.97 -10.63
C CYS A 422 -29.02 13.12 -10.27
N PRO A 423 -29.62 12.21 -9.47
CA PRO A 423 -31.04 12.32 -9.12
C PRO A 423 -31.35 13.52 -8.22
N GLY A 424 -30.36 14.07 -7.53
CA GLY A 424 -30.45 15.26 -6.68
C GLY A 424 -29.23 15.36 -5.76
N GLY A 425 -29.03 16.52 -5.12
CA GLY A 425 -27.93 16.68 -4.15
C GLY A 425 -28.15 15.87 -2.88
N GLY A 426 -27.11 15.16 -2.45
CA GLY A 426 -27.12 14.22 -1.31
C GLY A 426 -27.66 12.81 -1.63
N ALA A 427 -28.06 12.52 -2.87
CA ALA A 427 -28.62 11.24 -3.28
C ALA A 427 -27.58 10.26 -3.85
N GLY A 428 -26.33 10.70 -4.00
CA GLY A 428 -25.32 9.98 -4.78
C GLY A 428 -25.60 10.11 -6.27
N TRP A 429 -24.68 9.61 -7.09
CA TRP A 429 -24.90 9.49 -8.53
C TRP A 429 -25.25 8.05 -8.89
N THR A 430 -25.88 7.86 -10.04
CA THR A 430 -26.19 6.54 -10.60
C THR A 430 -25.53 6.40 -11.96
N LEU A 431 -25.09 5.18 -12.27
CA LEU A 431 -24.49 4.84 -13.55
C LEU A 431 -25.58 4.23 -14.45
N ASP A 432 -25.94 4.91 -15.53
CA ASP A 432 -26.94 4.42 -16.48
C ASP A 432 -26.25 3.87 -17.73
N PRO A 433 -26.24 2.54 -17.94
CA PRO A 433 -25.67 1.93 -19.11
C PRO A 433 -26.51 2.20 -20.35
N MET A 434 -25.87 2.69 -21.41
CA MET A 434 -26.49 2.77 -22.72
C MET A 434 -26.55 1.37 -23.35
N TRP A 435 -27.70 1.01 -23.89
CA TRP A 435 -27.87 -0.25 -24.64
C TRP A 435 -26.86 -0.28 -25.80
N PRO A 436 -25.98 -1.28 -25.87
CA PRO A 436 -24.89 -1.26 -26.83
C PRO A 436 -25.28 -1.82 -28.22
N GLY A 437 -26.56 -2.19 -28.40
CA GLY A 437 -27.09 -2.75 -29.64
C GLY A 437 -27.32 -4.26 -29.58
N ASN A 438 -28.04 -4.75 -30.58
CA ASN A 438 -28.38 -6.17 -30.69
C ASN A 438 -27.26 -6.89 -31.45
N LEU A 439 -26.48 -7.71 -30.75
CA LEU A 439 -25.56 -8.64 -31.38
C LEU A 439 -26.32 -9.94 -31.73
N PRO A 440 -26.13 -10.51 -32.93
CA PRO A 440 -26.73 -11.79 -33.29
C PRO A 440 -26.38 -12.88 -32.26
N GLY A 441 -27.41 -13.53 -31.71
CA GLY A 441 -27.25 -14.59 -30.70
C GLY A 441 -27.15 -14.11 -29.25
N VAL A 442 -26.99 -12.81 -29.00
CA VAL A 442 -26.96 -12.24 -27.64
C VAL A 442 -28.37 -11.89 -27.19
N VAL A 443 -28.79 -12.41 -26.03
CA VAL A 443 -30.11 -12.13 -25.44
C VAL A 443 -30.05 -11.07 -24.35
N SER A 444 -28.90 -10.91 -23.69
CA SER A 444 -28.69 -9.90 -22.66
C SER A 444 -27.22 -9.54 -22.46
N TYR A 445 -26.97 -8.44 -21.76
CA TYR A 445 -25.63 -8.09 -21.28
C TYR A 445 -25.63 -7.97 -19.78
N ASP A 446 -24.79 -8.74 -19.08
CA ASP A 446 -24.51 -8.48 -17.67
C ASP A 446 -23.54 -7.29 -17.58
N VAL A 447 -23.78 -6.42 -16.60
CA VAL A 447 -22.88 -5.33 -16.23
C VAL A 447 -22.09 -5.78 -15.01
N GLU A 448 -20.77 -5.80 -15.10
CA GLU A 448 -19.89 -6.17 -13.99
C GLU A 448 -18.96 -5.01 -13.61
N LEU A 449 -18.80 -4.76 -12.31
CA LEU A 449 -17.93 -3.74 -11.73
C LEU A 449 -16.63 -4.36 -11.23
N GLY A 450 -15.49 -3.82 -11.65
CA GLY A 450 -14.16 -4.21 -11.21
C GLY A 450 -13.86 -3.68 -9.82
N GLN A 451 -13.44 -4.57 -8.93
CA GLN A 451 -13.03 -4.29 -7.56
C GLN A 451 -11.52 -4.03 -7.48
N VAL A 452 -11.07 -3.44 -6.37
CA VAL A 452 -9.65 -3.10 -6.14
C VAL A 452 -8.76 -4.35 -6.04
N ASP A 453 -9.34 -5.49 -5.67
CA ASP A 453 -8.66 -6.80 -5.60
C ASP A 453 -8.57 -7.52 -6.97
N GLY A 454 -9.10 -6.91 -8.03
CA GLY A 454 -9.17 -7.47 -9.38
C GLY A 454 -10.35 -8.42 -9.62
N SER A 455 -11.20 -8.65 -8.61
CA SER A 455 -12.45 -9.39 -8.79
C SER A 455 -13.51 -8.54 -9.51
N TRP A 456 -14.55 -9.21 -10.02
CA TRP A 456 -15.66 -8.58 -10.72
C TRP A 456 -16.96 -8.89 -10.00
N THR A 457 -17.73 -7.85 -9.70
CA THR A 457 -19.05 -7.96 -9.05
C THR A 457 -20.15 -7.74 -10.08
N TRP A 458 -21.07 -8.70 -10.20
CA TRP A 458 -22.26 -8.52 -11.04
C TRP A 458 -23.14 -7.42 -10.46
N MET A 459 -23.49 -6.45 -11.30
CA MET A 459 -24.30 -5.31 -10.90
C MET A 459 -25.74 -5.46 -11.37
N GLY A 460 -25.96 -5.91 -12.60
CA GLY A 460 -27.29 -6.08 -13.18
C GLY A 460 -27.23 -6.61 -14.60
N THR A 461 -28.40 -6.77 -15.22
CA THR A 461 -28.52 -7.32 -16.58
C THR A 461 -29.34 -6.39 -17.46
N LEU A 462 -28.86 -6.14 -18.67
CA LEU A 462 -29.53 -5.38 -19.71
C LEU A 462 -30.21 -6.36 -20.66
N THR A 463 -31.53 -6.30 -20.75
CA THR A 463 -32.35 -7.17 -21.62
C THR A 463 -33.03 -6.33 -22.69
N GLY A 464 -32.43 -6.26 -23.87
CA GLY A 464 -32.95 -5.54 -25.04
C GLY A 464 -32.85 -4.01 -24.98
N PRO A 465 -33.08 -3.33 -26.12
CA PRO A 465 -33.32 -1.88 -26.09
C PRO A 465 -34.53 -1.64 -25.20
N ALA A 466 -34.45 -0.65 -24.32
CA ALA A 466 -35.59 -0.24 -23.50
C ALA A 466 -36.81 -0.09 -24.42
N ASP A 467 -37.92 -0.74 -24.07
CA ASP A 467 -39.18 -0.50 -24.76
C ASP A 467 -39.42 1.02 -24.69
N PRO A 468 -39.60 1.75 -25.79
CA PRO A 468 -39.87 3.18 -25.72
C PRO A 468 -41.13 3.51 -24.88
N ALA A 469 -42.01 2.53 -24.65
CA ALA A 469 -43.15 2.63 -23.73
C ALA A 469 -42.83 2.30 -22.26
N ASP A 470 -41.71 1.63 -21.99
CA ASP A 470 -41.16 1.35 -20.65
C ASP A 470 -39.65 1.68 -20.64
N PRO A 471 -39.29 2.98 -20.56
CA PRO A 471 -37.93 3.47 -20.79
C PRO A 471 -36.95 3.11 -19.67
N THR A 472 -37.34 2.26 -18.73
CA THR A 472 -36.46 1.78 -17.67
C THR A 472 -35.85 0.46 -18.11
N PRO A 473 -34.64 0.45 -18.73
CA PRO A 473 -33.83 -0.75 -18.60
C PRO A 473 -33.73 -1.02 -17.09
N GLN A 474 -33.95 -2.27 -16.66
CA GLN A 474 -33.66 -2.69 -15.29
C GLN A 474 -32.14 -2.72 -15.05
N ALA A 475 -31.44 -1.69 -15.50
CA ALA A 475 -30.12 -1.37 -15.06
C ALA A 475 -30.21 -1.20 -13.55
N ALA A 476 -29.52 -2.08 -12.83
CA ALA A 476 -29.26 -1.87 -11.43
C ALA A 476 -28.58 -0.51 -11.29
N SER A 477 -29.35 0.50 -10.89
CA SER A 477 -28.82 1.81 -10.56
C SER A 477 -27.73 1.61 -9.52
N LEU A 478 -26.50 1.89 -9.89
CA LEU A 478 -25.35 1.90 -8.97
C LEU A 478 -25.50 3.08 -8.02
N ARG A 479 -26.33 2.94 -6.98
CA ARG A 479 -26.59 4.01 -6.01
C ARG A 479 -25.45 4.08 -4.99
N GLY A 480 -25.10 5.30 -4.59
CA GLY A 480 -24.18 5.54 -3.48
C GLY A 480 -22.70 5.34 -3.81
N LEU A 481 -22.31 5.39 -5.08
CA LEU A 481 -20.90 5.43 -5.45
C LEU A 481 -20.28 6.78 -5.03
N PRO A 482 -19.08 6.81 -4.42
CA PRO A 482 -18.40 8.06 -4.10
C PRO A 482 -18.15 8.93 -5.33
N ALA A 483 -18.24 10.24 -5.14
CA ALA A 483 -17.88 11.23 -6.16
C ALA A 483 -16.38 11.18 -6.49
N SER A 484 -15.99 11.72 -7.64
CA SER A 484 -14.58 11.85 -8.07
C SER A 484 -13.77 10.55 -8.07
N THR A 485 -14.43 9.39 -8.10
CA THR A 485 -13.79 8.06 -8.17
C THR A 485 -13.88 7.52 -9.60
N VAL A 486 -12.80 6.92 -10.09
CA VAL A 486 -12.80 6.21 -11.37
C VAL A 486 -13.13 4.74 -11.11
N TRP A 487 -14.16 4.25 -11.78
CA TRP A 487 -14.61 2.87 -11.71
C TRP A 487 -14.21 2.13 -12.97
N THR A 488 -13.93 0.84 -12.87
CA THR A 488 -13.75 -0.02 -14.05
C THR A 488 -14.99 -0.88 -14.21
N VAL A 489 -15.64 -0.82 -15.36
CA VAL A 489 -16.87 -1.57 -15.63
C VAL A 489 -16.70 -2.36 -16.92
N ARG A 490 -17.36 -3.50 -17.07
CA ARG A 490 -17.39 -4.26 -18.33
C ARG A 490 -18.77 -4.83 -18.61
N LEU A 491 -19.01 -5.18 -19.87
CA LEU A 491 -20.18 -5.96 -20.27
C LEU A 491 -19.80 -7.41 -20.48
N VAL A 492 -20.71 -8.32 -20.13
CA VAL A 492 -20.62 -9.72 -20.48
C VAL A 492 -21.85 -10.06 -21.31
N ALA A 493 -21.66 -10.31 -22.60
CA ALA A 493 -22.72 -10.74 -23.49
C ALA A 493 -23.14 -12.16 -23.12
N VAL A 494 -24.45 -12.37 -22.95
CA VAL A 494 -25.05 -13.66 -22.62
C VAL A 494 -25.91 -14.11 -23.79
N ASP A 495 -25.63 -15.29 -24.32
CA ASP A 495 -26.42 -15.88 -25.40
C ASP A 495 -27.65 -16.65 -24.90
N SER A 496 -28.50 -17.12 -25.81
CA SER A 496 -29.72 -17.86 -25.48
C SER A 496 -29.49 -19.21 -24.80
N GLU A 497 -28.27 -19.75 -24.87
CA GLU A 497 -27.87 -21.01 -24.22
C GLU A 497 -27.18 -20.75 -22.87
N GLY A 498 -26.99 -19.47 -22.50
CA GLY A 498 -26.30 -19.05 -21.28
C GLY A 498 -24.78 -18.96 -21.41
N GLY A 499 -24.24 -19.08 -22.62
CA GLY A 499 -22.83 -18.81 -22.91
C GLY A 499 -22.50 -17.33 -22.63
N ARG A 500 -21.31 -17.09 -22.07
CA ARG A 500 -20.87 -15.77 -21.61
C ARG A 500 -19.61 -15.34 -22.37
N THR A 501 -19.69 -14.20 -23.05
CA THR A 501 -18.54 -13.57 -23.72
C THR A 501 -18.21 -12.25 -23.03
N VAL A 502 -16.99 -12.14 -22.51
CA VAL A 502 -16.55 -10.98 -21.73
C VAL A 502 -16.03 -9.90 -22.68
N GLY A 503 -16.59 -8.69 -22.57
CA GLY A 503 -16.12 -7.51 -23.29
C GLY A 503 -14.95 -6.81 -22.62
N PRO A 504 -14.30 -5.87 -23.33
CA PRO A 504 -13.21 -5.09 -22.77
C PRO A 504 -13.70 -4.24 -21.57
N PRO A 505 -12.86 -4.07 -20.53
CA PRO A 505 -13.17 -3.17 -19.44
C PRO A 505 -13.04 -1.71 -19.87
N ALA A 506 -13.95 -0.86 -19.39
CA ALA A 506 -13.96 0.59 -19.62
C ALA A 506 -13.88 1.35 -18.28
N ALA A 507 -13.15 2.46 -18.27
CA ALA A 507 -13.06 3.34 -17.12
C ALA A 507 -14.20 4.37 -17.14
N VAL A 508 -14.92 4.50 -16.03
CA VAL A 508 -16.02 5.45 -15.86
C VAL A 508 -15.69 6.37 -14.70
N ALA A 509 -15.53 7.66 -14.99
CA ALA A 509 -15.30 8.67 -13.96
C ALA A 509 -16.64 9.10 -13.35
N ALA A 510 -16.73 9.05 -12.01
CA ALA A 510 -17.81 9.68 -11.28
C ALA A 510 -17.82 11.21 -11.53
N PRO A 511 -18.98 11.87 -11.48
CA PRO A 511 -19.06 13.32 -11.52
C PRO A 511 -18.16 13.96 -10.44
N PRO A 512 -17.52 15.11 -10.74
CA PRO A 512 -16.61 15.77 -9.82
C PRO A 512 -17.33 16.45 -8.64
N GLN A 513 -18.62 16.71 -8.77
CA GLN A 513 -19.45 17.26 -7.71
C GLN A 513 -20.26 16.13 -7.09
N GLY A 514 -20.33 16.11 -5.75
CA GLY A 514 -21.24 15.24 -5.03
C GLY A 514 -22.67 15.51 -5.46
N CYS A 515 -23.22 14.57 -6.22
CA CYS A 515 -24.61 14.20 -6.07
C CYS A 515 -24.75 13.48 -4.73
#